data_AF-A0A1X2ITR3-F1
#
_entry.id   AF-A0A1X2ITR3-F1
#
_cell.length_a   1.000
_cell.length_b   1.000
_cell.length_c   1.000
_cell.angle_alpha   90.00
_cell.angle_beta   90.00
_cell.angle_gamma   90.00
#
_symmetry.space_group_name_H-M   'P 1'
#
loop_
_entity.id
_entity.type
_entity.pdbx_description
1 polymer ?
#
loop_
_entity_poly.entity_id
_entity_poly.type
_entity_poly.pdbx_seq_one_letter_code
_entity_poly.pdbx_strand_id
1 'polypeptide(L)' 'MSDKKESYENTNTSTYTRPARKKPALPNIHPDDAKDKVFTAILKALLKKGNKPSSPKELANDIVKHKYATLG' A
#
# COMPACT_ATOMS: atom_id res chain seq x y z
N MET A 1 -56.63 -9.59 13.98
CA MET A 1 -55.82 -8.65 13.18
C MET A 1 -54.81 -8.06 14.13
N SER A 2 -53.58 -8.57 14.10
CA SER A 2 -52.53 -8.18 15.05
C SER A 2 -51.60 -7.21 14.35
N ASP A 3 -51.66 -5.94 14.76
CA ASP A 3 -50.74 -4.90 14.29
C ASP A 3 -49.31 -5.23 14.72
N LYS A 4 -48.49 -5.58 13.73
CA LYS A 4 -47.06 -5.81 13.89
C LYS A 4 -46.37 -4.47 14.11
N LYS A 5 -46.13 -4.09 15.36
CA LYS A 5 -45.11 -3.10 15.71
C LYS A 5 -43.75 -3.76 15.56
N GLU A 6 -43.04 -3.45 14.47
CA GLU A 6 -41.64 -3.81 14.33
C GLU A 6 -40.82 -2.53 14.34
N SER A 7 -40.18 -2.33 15.48
CA SER A 7 -39.29 -1.24 15.83
C SER A 7 -38.05 -1.23 14.95
N TYR A 8 -37.71 -0.03 14.47
CA TYR A 8 -36.44 0.27 13.82
C TYR A 8 -35.31 0.04 14.84
N GLU A 9 -34.58 -1.08 14.73
CA GLU A 9 -33.33 -1.24 15.46
C GLU A 9 -32.22 -0.47 14.75
N ASN A 10 -31.91 0.69 15.32
CA ASN A 10 -30.78 1.52 14.96
C ASN A 10 -29.62 1.12 15.88
N THR A 11 -28.75 0.20 15.43
CA THR A 11 -27.51 -0.15 16.13
C THR A 11 -26.31 0.34 15.33
N ASN A 12 -26.13 1.66 15.32
CA ASN A 12 -24.84 2.29 15.05
C ASN A 12 -23.86 1.95 16.18
N THR A 13 -23.28 0.75 16.16
CA THR A 13 -22.11 0.45 17.00
C THR A 13 -20.86 0.95 16.30
N SER A 14 -20.57 2.24 16.50
CA SER A 14 -19.28 2.85 16.17
C SER A 14 -18.20 2.21 17.05
N THR A 15 -17.54 1.18 16.52
CA THR A 15 -16.25 0.74 17.05
C THR A 15 -15.20 1.73 16.53
N TYR A 16 -14.80 2.67 17.39
CA TYR A 16 -13.64 3.55 17.17
C TYR A 16 -12.36 2.71 17.20
N THR A 17 -12.17 1.92 16.15
CA THR A 17 -10.91 1.27 15.86
C THR A 17 -10.00 2.38 15.34
N ARG A 18 -9.01 2.77 16.15
CA ARG A 18 -7.96 3.72 15.74
C ARG A 18 -7.56 3.40 14.30
N PRO A 19 -7.50 4.38 13.37
CA PRO A 19 -7.08 4.08 12.02
C PRO A 19 -5.65 3.54 12.11
N ALA A 20 -5.53 2.21 12.03
CA ALA A 20 -4.25 1.56 11.86
C ALA A 20 -3.65 2.25 10.65
N ARG A 21 -2.52 2.95 10.83
CA ARG A 21 -1.77 3.53 9.73
C ARG A 21 -1.58 2.40 8.73
N LYS A 22 -2.37 2.40 7.65
CA LYS A 22 -2.24 1.43 6.57
C LYS A 22 -0.84 1.67 6.07
N LYS A 23 0.12 0.82 6.48
CA LYS A 23 1.38 0.68 5.74
C LYS A 23 0.92 0.55 4.29
N PRO A 24 1.41 1.39 3.36
CA PRO A 24 0.96 1.33 1.99
C PRO A 24 1.08 -0.12 1.56
N ALA A 25 -0.07 -0.78 1.46
CA ALA A 25 -0.11 -2.17 1.06
C ALA A 25 0.46 -2.14 -0.33
N LEU A 26 1.57 -2.83 -0.54
CA LEU A 26 2.08 -3.01 -1.88
C LEU A 26 0.89 -3.53 -2.71
N PRO A 27 0.64 -2.97 -3.90
CA PRO A 27 -0.45 -3.41 -4.76
C PRO A 27 -0.36 -4.92 -4.96
N ASN A 28 -1.44 -5.59 -5.36
CA ASN A 28 -1.42 -7.03 -5.55
C ASN A 28 -0.39 -7.39 -6.65
N ILE A 29 0.86 -7.69 -6.27
CA ILE A 29 1.97 -7.95 -7.17
C ILE A 29 2.01 -9.43 -7.49
N HIS A 30 2.33 -9.80 -8.72
CA HIS A 30 2.58 -11.18 -9.08
C HIS A 30 3.67 -11.78 -8.18
N PRO A 31 3.56 -13.04 -7.73
CA PRO A 31 4.53 -13.65 -6.82
C PRO A 31 5.96 -13.67 -7.36
N ASP A 32 6.16 -13.70 -8.68
CA ASP A 32 7.50 -13.66 -9.27
C ASP A 32 8.11 -12.26 -9.21
N ASP A 33 7.32 -11.22 -9.51
CA ASP A 33 7.71 -9.83 -9.36
C ASP A 33 7.98 -9.47 -7.89
N ALA A 34 7.26 -10.08 -6.96
CA ALA A 34 7.48 -9.92 -5.52
C ALA A 34 8.81 -10.53 -5.05
N LYS A 35 9.32 -11.56 -5.74
CA LYS A 35 10.64 -12.17 -5.48
C LYS A 35 11.79 -11.40 -6.15
N ASP A 36 11.48 -10.59 -7.18
CA ASP A 36 12.47 -9.78 -7.87
C ASP A 36 12.91 -8.59 -6.99
N LYS A 37 14.18 -8.63 -6.59
CA LYS A 37 14.82 -7.60 -5.75
C LYS A 37 14.96 -6.26 -6.48
N VAL A 38 15.19 -6.29 -7.80
CA VAL A 38 15.30 -5.09 -8.62
C VAL A 38 13.92 -4.47 -8.80
N PHE A 39 12.92 -5.27 -9.16
CA PHE A 39 11.55 -4.79 -9.32
C PHE A 39 11.00 -4.18 -8.03
N THR A 40 11.14 -4.87 -6.90
CA THR A 40 10.70 -4.35 -5.59
C THR A 40 11.47 -3.11 -5.16
N ALA A 41 12.74 -2.97 -5.54
CA ALA A 41 13.51 -1.75 -5.29
C ALA A 41 13.01 -0.56 -6.13
N ILE A 42 12.67 -0.80 -7.39
CA ILE A 42 12.04 0.20 -8.28
C ILE A 42 10.72 0.68 -7.65
N LEU A 43 9.83 -0.24 -7.26
CA LEU A 43 8.57 0.13 -6.61
C LEU A 43 8.77 0.94 -5.33
N LYS A 44 9.68 0.52 -4.45
CA LYS A 44 9.99 1.25 -3.20
C LYS A 44 10.54 2.64 -3.48
N ALA A 45 11.42 2.79 -4.46
CA ALA A 45 11.97 4.08 -4.86
C ALA A 45 10.90 5.00 -5.45
N LEU A 46 10.01 4.48 -6.29
CA LEU A 46 8.91 5.24 -6.87
C LEU A 46 7.87 5.67 -5.82
N LEU A 47 7.48 4.76 -4.91
CA LEU A 47 6.61 5.10 -3.78
C LEU A 47 7.23 6.19 -2.90
N LYS A 48 8.53 6.10 -2.62
CA LYS A 48 9.29 7.11 -1.85
C LYS A 48 9.26 8.48 -2.52
N LYS A 49 9.36 8.54 -3.86
CA LYS A 49 9.30 9.78 -4.65
C LYS A 49 7.88 10.30 -4.91
N GLY A 50 6.84 9.56 -4.52
CA GLY A 50 5.46 9.90 -4.82
C GLY A 50 5.09 9.70 -6.29
N ASN A 51 5.56 8.62 -6.91
CA ASN A 51 5.32 8.26 -8.32
C ASN A 51 5.72 9.35 -9.32
N LYS A 52 6.71 10.19 -8.97
CA LYS A 52 7.28 11.14 -9.92
C LYS A 52 8.02 10.40 -11.03
N PRO A 53 7.80 10.78 -12.31
CA PRO A 53 8.60 10.27 -13.41
C PRO A 53 10.07 10.60 -13.13
N SER A 54 10.91 9.57 -13.20
CA SER A 54 12.33 9.64 -12.87
C SER A 54 13.13 9.02 -13.99
N SER A 55 14.27 9.61 -14.33
CA SER A 55 15.18 9.00 -15.30
C SER A 55 15.77 7.69 -14.73
N PRO A 56 16.19 6.74 -15.58
CA PRO A 56 16.84 5.51 -15.12
C PRO A 56 18.05 5.79 -14.21
N LYS A 57 18.81 6.85 -14.52
CA LYS A 57 19.97 7.27 -13.75
C LYS A 57 19.60 7.75 -12.35
N GLU A 58 18.57 8.60 -12.23
CA GLU A 58 18.09 9.07 -10.94
C GLU A 58 17.49 7.94 -10.11
N LEU A 59 16.71 7.06 -10.75
CA LEU A 59 16.10 5.91 -10.09
C LEU A 59 17.16 4.96 -9.54
N ALA A 60 18.19 4.63 -10.32
CA ALA A 60 19.31 3.81 -9.86
C ALA A 60 20.04 4.47 -8.69
N ASN A 61 20.27 5.78 -8.77
CA ASN A 61 20.92 6.53 -7.69
C ASN A 61 20.08 6.49 -6.40
N ASP A 62 18.76 6.64 -6.50
CA ASP A 62 17.84 6.53 -5.37
C ASP A 62 17.82 5.10 -4.78
N ILE A 63 17.85 4.07 -5.62
CA ILE A 63 17.92 2.66 -5.20
C ILE A 63 19.21 2.38 -4.43
N VAL A 64 20.36 2.86 -4.92
CA VAL A 64 21.68 2.67 -4.28
C VAL A 64 21.78 3.50 -3.00
N LYS A 65 21.37 4.78 -3.05
CA LYS A 65 21.38 5.69 -1.91
C LYS A 65 20.54 5.17 -0.74
N HIS A 66 19.41 4.53 -1.04
CA HIS A 66 18.53 3.94 -0.04
C HIS A 66 18.75 2.44 0.19
N LYS A 67 19.75 1.84 -0.47
CA LYS A 67 20.09 0.40 -0.36
C LYS A 67 18.89 -0.51 -0.58
N TYR A 68 18.01 -0.17 -1.52
CA TYR A 68 16.84 -0.99 -1.83
C TYR A 68 17.22 -2.26 -2.60
N ALA A 69 18.27 -2.18 -3.42
CA ALA A 69 18.90 -3.31 -4.10
C ALA A 69 20.39 -3.01 -4.35
N THR A 70 21.19 -4.07 -4.46
CA THR A 70 22.57 -3.97 -4.94
C THR A 70 22.54 -4.03 -6.46
N LEU A 71 22.95 -2.95 -7.11
CA LEU A 71 23.17 -2.89 -8.56
C LEU A 71 24.67 -3.16 -8.76
N GLY A 72 25.01 -4.33 -9.33
CA GLY A 72 26.37 -4.79 -9.58
C GLY A 72 26.64 -4.96 -11.05
#